data_AF-A0A8R2H9F6-F1
#
_entry.id   AF-A0A8R2H9F6-F1
#
_cell.length_a   1.000
_cell.length_b   1.000
_cell.length_c   1.000
_cell.angle_alpha   90.00
_cell.angle_beta   90.00
_cell.angle_gamma   90.00
#
_symmetry.space_group_name_H-M   'P 1'
#
loop_
_entity.id
_entity.type
_entity.pdbx_description
1 polymer ?
#
loop_
_entity_poly.entity_id
_entity_poly.type
_entity_poly.pdbx_seq_one_letter_code
_entity_poly.pdbx_strand_id
1 'polypeptide(L)'
;MTKDQASKRFYRVDSNYDFTAFMDRGQTAAYENRWVFETAWEVCNKVGGIYTVIRSKAFVSTEEMGEQYCLLGPYKENYARTAVEELEFEGGSPYHTAVTKMRDQGFKVKLS
;
A
#
# COMPACT_ATOMS: atom_id res chain seq x y z
N MET A 1 -1.54 38.69 -25.88
CA MET A 1 -1.62 39.06 -24.46
C MET A 1 -2.95 38.52 -23.94
N THR A 2 -3.06 37.60 -22.98
CA THR A 2 -2.10 37.01 -22.02
C THR A 2 -2.78 35.73 -21.48
N LYS A 3 -2.45 34.52 -21.94
CA LYS A 3 -1.47 33.56 -21.38
C LYS A 3 -1.33 33.46 -19.84
N ASP A 4 -2.24 34.01 -19.05
CA ASP A 4 -2.00 34.21 -17.61
C ASP A 4 -3.01 33.51 -16.67
N GLN A 5 -3.93 32.70 -17.20
CA GLN A 5 -4.84 31.89 -16.37
C GLN A 5 -4.40 30.44 -16.16
N ALA A 6 -3.40 29.95 -16.91
CA ALA A 6 -2.88 28.59 -16.75
C ALA A 6 -1.76 28.48 -15.70
N SER A 7 -1.16 29.61 -15.29
CA SER A 7 0.06 29.64 -14.47
C SER A 7 -0.19 29.80 -12.96
N LYS A 8 -1.46 29.94 -12.52
CA LYS A 8 -1.82 30.18 -11.11
C LYS A 8 -2.28 28.95 -10.34
N ARG A 9 -2.28 27.77 -10.97
CA ARG A 9 -2.57 26.51 -10.28
C ARG A 9 -1.25 25.89 -9.79
N PHE A 10 -0.98 26.08 -8.50
CA PHE A 10 -0.11 25.25 -7.65
C PHE A 10 1.41 25.47 -7.66
N TYR A 11 1.89 26.70 -7.52
CA TYR A 11 3.19 26.93 -6.87
C TYR A 11 2.98 27.66 -5.54
N ARG A 12 2.61 26.90 -4.49
CA ARG A 12 2.88 27.30 -3.11
C ARG A 12 4.28 26.81 -2.78
N VAL A 13 5.24 27.73 -2.84
CA VAL A 13 6.68 27.50 -2.60
C VAL A 13 7.01 27.15 -1.15
N ASP A 14 6.02 27.04 -0.25
CA ASP A 14 6.24 26.66 1.16
C ASP A 14 5.80 25.23 1.51
N SER A 15 5.22 24.47 0.57
CA SER A 15 4.68 23.11 0.85
C SER A 15 5.72 21.98 0.72
N ASN A 16 6.84 22.22 0.03
CA ASN A 16 7.79 21.15 -0.30
C ASN A 16 8.56 20.63 0.93
N TYR A 17 8.72 21.43 1.99
CA TYR A 17 9.39 20.97 3.21
C TYR A 17 8.54 19.99 4.04
N ASP A 18 7.21 20.11 3.95
CA ASP A 18 6.27 19.31 4.74
C ASP A 18 6.08 17.91 4.12
N PHE A 19 5.91 17.84 2.78
CA PHE A 19 5.72 16.56 2.09
C PHE A 19 6.93 15.63 2.13
N THR A 20 8.15 16.17 2.14
CA THR A 20 9.36 15.35 2.26
C THR A 20 9.50 14.70 3.64
N ALA A 21 8.91 15.28 4.68
CA ALA A 21 8.94 14.72 6.03
C ALA A 21 8.04 13.48 6.16
N PHE A 22 6.98 13.39 5.35
CA PHE A 22 6.02 12.26 5.40
C PHE A 22 6.30 11.18 4.35
N MET A 23 7.05 11.47 3.29
CA MET A 23 7.40 10.53 2.23
C MET A 23 8.75 9.86 2.48
N ASP A 24 8.91 9.27 3.66
CA ASP A 24 10.18 8.70 4.14
C ASP A 24 10.26 7.17 3.95
N ARG A 25 9.37 6.60 3.11
CA ARG A 25 9.22 5.15 2.89
C ARG A 25 8.97 4.38 4.19
N GLY A 26 8.23 4.98 5.13
CA GLY A 26 7.79 4.33 6.35
C GLY A 26 8.80 4.31 7.48
N GLN A 27 9.91 5.05 7.41
CA GLN A 27 10.91 5.09 8.48
C GLN A 27 10.31 5.59 9.80
N THR A 28 9.62 6.73 9.76
CA THR A 28 8.94 7.28 10.93
C THR A 28 7.81 6.35 11.39
N ALA A 29 7.05 5.77 10.46
CA ALA A 29 5.99 4.83 10.80
C ALA A 29 6.53 3.57 11.52
N ALA A 30 7.68 3.04 11.09
CA ALA A 30 8.33 1.91 11.74
C ALA A 30 8.84 2.27 13.14
N TYR A 31 9.48 3.45 13.29
CA TYR A 31 9.95 3.94 14.60
C TYR A 31 8.81 4.13 15.61
N GLU A 32 7.66 4.63 15.15
CA GLU A 32 6.46 4.82 15.97
C GLU A 32 5.61 3.54 16.10
N ASN A 33 6.01 2.44 15.44
CA ASN A 33 5.23 1.21 15.34
C ASN A 33 3.78 1.44 14.83
N ARG A 34 3.63 2.36 13.87
CA ARG A 34 2.37 2.68 13.19
C ARG A 34 2.19 1.77 11.99
N TRP A 35 1.01 1.17 11.85
CA TRP A 35 0.67 0.26 10.73
C TRP A 35 -0.62 0.69 10.06
N VAL A 36 -0.72 0.46 8.75
CA VAL A 36 -1.92 0.74 7.96
C VAL A 36 -2.29 -0.51 7.16
N PHE A 37 -3.55 -0.93 7.31
CA PHE A 37 -4.14 -2.01 6.55
C PHE A 37 -5.29 -1.46 5.71
N GLU A 38 -5.13 -1.44 4.39
CA GLU A 38 -6.19 -1.03 3.46
C GLU A 38 -6.89 -2.27 2.90
N THR A 39 -8.18 -2.41 3.21
CA THR A 39 -8.94 -3.64 2.92
C THR A 39 -10.01 -3.37 1.87
N ALA A 40 -10.03 -4.14 0.78
CA ALA A 40 -11.12 -4.08 -0.19
C ALA A 40 -11.34 -5.39 -0.92
N TRP A 41 -12.57 -5.57 -1.43
CA TRP A 41 -12.92 -6.71 -2.27
C TRP A 41 -12.10 -6.78 -3.57
N GLU A 42 -11.65 -5.62 -4.06
CA GLU A 42 -10.92 -5.50 -5.31
C GLU A 42 -9.39 -5.46 -5.13
N VAL A 43 -8.86 -5.67 -3.93
CA VAL A 43 -7.42 -5.88 -3.74
C VAL A 43 -7.02 -7.15 -4.48
N CYS A 44 -6.09 -7.04 -5.44
CA CYS A 44 -5.64 -8.11 -6.33
C CYS A 44 -6.77 -8.84 -7.08
N ASN A 45 -7.95 -8.21 -7.20
CA ASN A 45 -9.14 -8.80 -7.80
C ASN A 45 -9.89 -7.75 -8.62
N LYS A 46 -9.62 -7.68 -9.93
CA LYS A 46 -10.17 -6.63 -10.78
C LYS A 46 -11.65 -6.90 -11.09
N VAL A 47 -12.55 -6.18 -10.43
CA VAL A 47 -14.01 -6.25 -10.65
C VAL A 47 -14.55 -4.97 -11.28
N GLY A 48 -14.09 -3.81 -10.83
CA GLY A 48 -14.62 -2.51 -11.21
C GLY A 48 -13.62 -1.37 -10.98
N GLY A 49 -14.16 -0.19 -10.63
CA GLY A 49 -13.37 1.03 -10.50
C GLY A 49 -12.46 1.05 -9.27
N ILE A 50 -12.80 0.30 -8.21
CA ILE A 50 -12.04 0.32 -6.94
C ILE A 50 -10.64 -0.26 -7.15
N TYR A 51 -10.51 -1.31 -7.97
CA TYR A 51 -9.21 -1.84 -8.38
C TYR A 51 -8.28 -0.75 -8.92
N THR A 52 -8.81 0.13 -9.78
CA THR A 52 -8.04 1.22 -10.39
C THR A 52 -7.64 2.25 -9.36
N VAL A 53 -8.53 2.58 -8.41
CA VAL A 53 -8.23 3.51 -7.31
C VAL A 53 -7.11 2.97 -6.41
N ILE A 54 -7.21 1.71 -5.98
CA ILE A 54 -6.20 1.08 -5.13
C ILE A 54 -4.87 1.00 -5.88
N ARG A 55 -4.89 0.53 -7.14
CA ARG A 55 -3.69 0.39 -7.97
C ARG A 55 -2.99 1.74 -8.22
N SER A 56 -3.73 2.82 -8.46
CA SER A 56 -3.12 4.14 -8.70
C SER A 56 -2.60 4.79 -7.42
N LYS A 57 -3.20 4.50 -6.27
CA LYS A 57 -2.78 5.03 -4.96
C LYS A 57 -1.62 4.23 -4.35
N ALA A 58 -1.52 2.93 -4.61
CA ALA A 58 -0.57 2.03 -3.96
C ALA A 58 0.86 2.57 -3.93
N PHE A 59 1.34 3.14 -5.06
CA PHE A 59 2.67 3.74 -5.13
C PHE A 59 2.88 4.85 -4.09
N VAL A 60 1.94 5.79 -3.99
CA VAL A 60 2.04 6.91 -3.04
C VAL A 60 1.92 6.39 -1.60
N SER A 61 1.02 5.43 -1.34
CA SER A 61 0.91 4.81 -0.01
C SER A 61 2.22 4.15 0.42
N THR A 62 2.93 3.47 -0.48
CA THR A 62 4.22 2.83 -0.17
C THR A 62 5.36 3.83 -0.04
N GLU A 63 5.32 4.96 -0.75
CA GLU A 63 6.31 6.04 -0.55
C GLU A 63 6.15 6.71 0.83
N GLU A 64 4.93 6.76 1.37
CA GLU A 64 4.66 7.29 2.71
C GLU A 64 4.96 6.25 3.81
N MET A 65 4.44 5.03 3.66
CA MET A 65 4.38 4.06 4.76
C MET A 65 5.31 2.86 4.59
N GLY A 66 5.90 2.64 3.41
CA GLY A 66 6.78 1.50 3.15
C GLY A 66 6.16 0.16 3.55
N GLU A 67 6.95 -0.67 4.25
CA GLU A 67 6.54 -1.99 4.75
C GLU A 67 5.43 -1.93 5.82
N GLN A 68 5.16 -0.74 6.38
CA GLN A 68 4.10 -0.54 7.37
C GLN A 68 2.71 -0.45 6.74
N TYR A 69 2.61 -0.47 5.41
CA TYR A 69 1.35 -0.48 4.67
C TYR A 69 1.09 -1.84 4.02
N CYS A 70 -0.09 -2.39 4.28
CA CYS A 70 -0.51 -3.68 3.76
C CYS A 70 -1.89 -3.59 3.12
N LEU A 71 -2.06 -4.23 1.96
CA LEU A 71 -3.35 -4.40 1.30
C LEU A 71 -3.91 -5.79 1.63
N LEU A 72 -5.18 -5.84 2.04
CA LEU A 72 -5.87 -7.10 2.33
C LEU A 72 -7.09 -7.28 1.42
N GLY A 73 -7.18 -8.47 0.81
CA GLY A 73 -8.24 -8.83 -0.11
C GLY A 73 -8.55 -10.32 -0.12
N PRO A 74 -9.68 -10.71 -0.73
CA PRO A 74 -10.01 -12.11 -0.92
C PRO A 74 -9.02 -12.77 -1.91
N TYR A 75 -8.53 -13.95 -1.56
CA TYR A 75 -7.69 -14.73 -2.47
C TYR A 75 -8.53 -15.31 -3.61
N LYS A 76 -8.22 -14.90 -4.84
CA LYS A 76 -8.80 -15.44 -6.08
C LYS A 76 -7.66 -15.90 -6.99
N GLU A 77 -7.43 -17.21 -7.02
CA GLU A 77 -6.26 -17.82 -7.68
C GLU A 77 -5.99 -17.29 -9.10
N ASN A 78 -7.03 -17.19 -9.93
CA ASN A 78 -6.91 -16.72 -11.31
C ASN A 78 -6.33 -15.29 -11.42
N TYR A 79 -6.65 -14.42 -10.47
CA TYR A 79 -6.19 -13.02 -10.46
C TYR A 79 -4.91 -12.86 -9.65
N ALA A 80 -4.76 -13.59 -8.54
CA ALA A 80 -3.60 -13.51 -7.68
C ALA A 80 -2.31 -13.89 -8.41
N ARG A 81 -2.32 -14.99 -9.17
CA ARG A 81 -1.14 -15.49 -9.91
C ARG A 81 -0.58 -14.53 -10.96
N THR A 82 -1.42 -13.62 -11.47
CA THR A 82 -1.01 -12.64 -12.50
C THR A 82 -0.74 -11.27 -11.92
N ALA A 83 -1.29 -10.94 -10.75
CA ALA A 83 -1.16 -9.62 -10.15
C ALA A 83 -0.07 -9.54 -9.08
N VAL A 84 0.34 -10.67 -8.50
CA VAL A 84 1.28 -10.68 -7.38
C VAL A 84 2.26 -11.83 -7.49
N GLU A 85 3.52 -11.57 -7.13
CA GLU A 85 4.53 -12.59 -6.93
C GLU A 85 4.34 -13.17 -5.52
N GLU A 86 4.20 -14.50 -5.39
CA GLU A 86 4.17 -15.12 -4.07
C GLU A 86 5.60 -15.06 -3.49
N LEU A 87 5.80 -14.27 -2.44
CA LEU A 87 7.07 -14.19 -1.73
C LEU A 87 7.12 -15.22 -0.60
N GLU A 88 8.25 -15.90 -0.48
CA GLU A 88 8.61 -16.62 0.74
C GLU A 88 9.25 -15.63 1.71
N PHE A 89 8.60 -15.39 2.84
CA PHE A 89 9.05 -14.37 3.78
C PHE A 89 10.19 -14.89 4.65
N GLU A 90 11.24 -14.06 4.78
CA GLU A 90 12.30 -14.25 5.76
C GLU A 90 11.69 -14.31 7.17
N GLY A 91 12.15 -15.28 7.96
CA GLY A 91 11.66 -15.46 9.34
C GLY A 91 11.90 -14.20 10.17
N GLY A 92 10.91 -13.81 10.97
CA GLY A 92 11.04 -12.72 11.95
C GLY A 92 10.16 -11.49 11.69
N SER A 93 9.50 -11.36 10.53
CA SER A 93 8.57 -10.25 10.32
C SER A 93 7.28 -10.40 11.14
N PRO A 94 6.65 -9.28 11.59
CA PRO A 94 5.34 -9.32 12.25
C PRO A 94 4.26 -9.96 11.37
N TYR A 95 4.32 -9.74 10.05
CA TYR A 95 3.41 -10.36 9.09
C TYR A 95 3.55 -11.89 9.08
N HIS A 96 4.79 -12.40 9.05
CA HIS A 96 5.04 -13.85 9.11
C HIS A 96 4.43 -14.46 10.38
N THR A 97 4.64 -13.82 11.53
CA THR A 97 4.10 -14.30 12.80
C THR A 97 2.56 -14.32 12.81
N ALA A 98 1.94 -13.25 12.31
CA ALA A 98 0.48 -13.15 12.25
C ALA A 98 -0.12 -14.20 11.30
N VAL A 99 0.44 -14.33 10.11
CA VAL A 99 -0.02 -15.29 9.10
C VAL A 99 0.14 -16.74 9.57
N THR A 100 1.27 -17.08 10.20
CA THR A 100 1.49 -18.41 10.78
C THR A 100 0.44 -18.72 11.85
N LYS A 101 0.18 -17.80 12.79
CA LYS A 101 -0.88 -17.99 13.79
C LYS A 101 -2.27 -18.17 13.18
N MET A 102 -2.59 -17.45 12.11
CA MET A 102 -3.86 -17.63 11.40
C MET A 102 -3.94 -18.99 10.70
N ARG A 103 -2.84 -19.45 10.10
CA ARG A 103 -2.75 -20.78 9.48
C ARG A 103 -2.88 -21.90 10.50
N ASP A 104 -2.29 -21.75 11.69
CA ASP A 104 -2.42 -22.71 12.79
C ASP A 104 -3.86 -22.84 13.29
N GLN A 105 -4.66 -21.79 13.14
CA GLN A 105 -6.10 -21.80 13.43
C GLN A 105 -6.96 -22.40 12.29
N GLY A 106 -6.33 -22.82 11.19
CA GLY A 106 -7.00 -23.41 10.03
C GLY A 106 -7.38 -22.42 8.93
N PHE A 107 -7.02 -21.14 9.04
CA PHE A 107 -7.31 -20.16 7.98
C PHE A 107 -6.30 -20.28 6.83
N LYS A 108 -6.81 -20.28 5.59
CA LYS A 108 -5.98 -20.25 4.39
C LYS A 108 -5.62 -18.81 4.04
N VAL A 109 -4.49 -18.33 4.56
CA VAL A 109 -3.97 -17.00 4.29
C VAL A 109 -2.74 -17.08 3.40
N LYS A 110 -2.74 -16.30 2.32
CA LYS A 110 -1.61 -16.10 1.41
C LYS A 110 -1.04 -14.71 1.66
N LEU A 111 0.28 -14.64 1.79
CA LEU A 111 1.04 -13.41 1.90
C LEU A 111 1.89 -13.32 0.63
N SER A 112 2.04 -12.13 0.09
CA SER A 112 2.62 -11.84 -1.22
C SER A 112 3.18 -10.44 -1.23
#